data_AF-A0A6J6L585-F1
#
_entry.id   AF-A0A6J6L585-F1
#
_cell.length_a   1.000
_cell.length_b   1.000
_cell.length_c   1.000
_cell.angle_alpha   90.00
_cell.angle_beta   90.00
_cell.angle_gamma   90.00
#
_symmetry.space_group_name_H-M   'P 1'
#
loop_
_entity.id
_entity.type
_entity.pdbx_description
1 polymer ?
#
loop_
_entity_poly.entity_id
_entity_poly.type
_entity_poly.pdbx_seq_one_letter_code
_entity_poly.pdbx_strand_id
1 'polypeptide(L)'
;MRVENRVPGGDVNPYLAVAGMIAAGIDGIEKKMTLEPRFDGNAYALETDRVPNTLQMARDLWVNSAWAKEAFGERVHKHYTHMVDTDLAQFNKAVTDFELIRGFERY
;
A
#
# COMPACT_ATOMS: atom_id res chain seq x y z
N MET A 1 -23.14 -9.95 9.59
CA MET A 1 -22.08 -10.35 8.63
C MET A 1 -20.95 -9.33 8.75
N ARG A 2 -19.68 -9.72 8.71
CA ARG A 2 -18.51 -8.81 8.78
C ARG A 2 -17.55 -9.09 7.63
N VAL A 3 -16.82 -8.06 7.20
CA VAL A 3 -15.72 -8.17 6.24
C VAL A 3 -14.41 -8.06 6.99
N GLU A 4 -13.45 -8.92 6.67
CA GLU A 4 -12.09 -8.90 7.23
C GLU A 4 -11.10 -8.50 6.13
N ASN A 5 -10.44 -7.36 6.29
CA ASN A 5 -9.33 -6.95 5.44
C ASN A 5 -7.99 -7.28 6.13
N ARG A 6 -7.17 -8.09 5.48
CA ARG A 6 -5.90 -8.62 6.01
C ARG A 6 -4.66 -7.95 5.40
N VAL A 7 -4.85 -6.87 4.63
CA VAL A 7 -3.75 -6.13 3.97
C VAL A 7 -2.97 -5.24 4.93
N PRO A 8 -3.60 -4.46 5.84
CA PRO A 8 -2.84 -3.57 6.72
C PRO A 8 -1.89 -4.32 7.66
N GLY A 9 -0.62 -3.89 7.69
CA GLY A 9 0.40 -4.39 8.62
C GLY A 9 0.25 -3.84 10.04
N GLY A 10 1.07 -4.34 10.97
CA GLY A 10 1.04 -3.90 12.38
C GLY A 10 1.62 -2.49 12.62
N ASP A 11 2.31 -1.94 11.62
CA ASP A 11 2.93 -0.63 11.57
C ASP A 11 2.00 0.47 11.02
N VAL A 12 0.79 0.11 10.57
CA VAL A 12 -0.15 1.06 9.98
C VAL A 12 -0.69 2.05 11.00
N ASN A 13 -0.98 3.28 10.55
CA ASN A 13 -1.85 4.16 11.32
C ASN A 13 -3.29 3.59 11.33
N PRO A 14 -3.83 3.16 12.49
CA PRO A 14 -5.13 2.49 12.54
C PRO A 14 -6.28 3.37 12.06
N TYR A 15 -6.19 4.69 12.28
CA TYR A 15 -7.20 5.64 11.80
C TYR A 15 -7.19 5.74 10.27
N LEU A 16 -6.01 5.79 9.66
CA LEU A 16 -5.89 5.86 8.20
C LEU A 16 -6.36 4.57 7.53
N ALA A 17 -6.01 3.41 8.11
CA ALA A 17 -6.47 2.11 7.63
C ALA A 17 -8.01 2.01 7.67
N VAL A 18 -8.62 2.36 8.80
CA VAL A 18 -10.09 2.32 8.95
C VAL A 18 -10.77 3.34 8.03
N ALA A 19 -10.25 4.56 7.93
CA ALA A 19 -10.77 5.57 7.02
C ALA A 19 -10.72 5.10 5.55
N GLY A 20 -9.62 4.50 5.11
CA GLY A 20 -9.49 3.96 3.75
C GLY A 20 -10.47 2.83 3.46
N MET A 21 -10.66 1.90 4.41
CA MET A 21 -11.64 0.82 4.27
C MET A 21 -13.08 1.32 4.18
N ILE A 22 -13.44 2.30 5.02
CA ILE A 22 -14.77 2.91 5.00
C ILE A 22 -14.99 3.68 3.68
N ALA A 23 -14.01 4.49 3.27
CA ALA A 23 -14.09 5.25 2.02
C ALA A 23 -14.26 4.34 0.79
N ALA A 24 -13.47 3.26 0.70
CA ALA A 24 -13.60 2.28 -0.38
C ALA A 24 -14.96 1.56 -0.35
N GLY A 25 -15.45 1.20 0.83
CA GLY A 25 -16.77 0.57 0.98
C GLY A 25 -17.92 1.49 0.54
N ILE A 26 -17.88 2.76 0.95
CA ILE A 26 -18.87 3.76 0.52
C ILE A 26 -18.82 3.95 -0.99
N ASP A 27 -17.63 4.13 -1.58
CA ASP A 27 -17.47 4.36 -3.01
C ASP A 27 -18.02 3.20 -3.84
N GLY A 28 -17.75 1.96 -3.43
CA GLY A 28 -18.28 0.76 -4.09
C GLY A 28 -19.81 0.66 -4.02
N ILE A 29 -20.41 1.03 -2.88
CA ILE A 29 -21.87 1.04 -2.70
C ILE A 29 -22.52 2.13 -3.57
N GLU A 30 -22.01 3.36 -3.52
CA GLU A 30 -22.56 4.50 -4.25
C GLU A 30 -22.49 4.28 -5.77
N LYS A 31 -21.38 3.75 -6.25
CA LYS A 31 -21.16 3.46 -7.67
C LYS A 31 -21.76 2.12 -8.12
N LYS A 32 -22.35 1.35 -7.20
CA LYS A 32 -22.90 0.00 -7.45
C LYS A 32 -21.91 -0.90 -8.18
N MET A 33 -20.65 -0.88 -7.74
CA MET A 33 -19.59 -1.65 -8.38
C MET A 33 -19.91 -3.15 -8.35
N THR A 34 -19.62 -3.82 -9.46
CA THR A 34 -19.80 -5.28 -9.53
C THR A 34 -18.66 -5.95 -8.78
N LEU A 35 -19.01 -6.82 -7.84
CA LEU A 35 -18.04 -7.65 -7.14
C LEU A 35 -17.63 -8.82 -8.04
N GLU A 36 -16.34 -9.10 -8.07
CA GLU A 36 -15.85 -10.33 -8.67
C GLU A 36 -16.40 -11.56 -7.93
N PRO A 37 -16.50 -12.72 -8.61
CA PRO A 37 -16.83 -13.97 -7.95
C PRO A 37 -15.88 -14.25 -6.79
N ARG A 38 -16.41 -14.84 -5.71
CA ARG A 38 -15.59 -15.33 -4.60
C ARG A 38 -14.53 -16.29 -5.14
N PHE A 39 -13.28 -16.04 -4.79
CA PHE A 39 -12.20 -16.98 -5.03
C PHE A 39 -12.18 -18.06 -3.94
N ASP A 40 -12.09 -19.33 -4.34
CA ASP A 40 -11.94 -20.48 -3.46
C ASP A 40 -10.62 -21.21 -3.77
N GLY A 41 -9.85 -21.56 -2.73
CA GLY A 41 -8.59 -22.28 -2.87
C GLY A 41 -7.35 -21.48 -2.47
N ASN A 42 -6.20 -21.83 -3.05
CA ASN A 42 -4.90 -21.26 -2.68
C ASN A 42 -4.52 -20.05 -3.55
N ALA A 43 -4.65 -18.84 -3.00
CA ALA A 43 -4.31 -17.60 -3.70
C ALA A 43 -2.80 -17.40 -3.96
N TYR A 44 -1.92 -18.18 -3.30
CA TYR A 44 -0.48 -18.14 -3.58
C TYR A 44 -0.12 -18.79 -4.92
N ALA A 45 -0.94 -19.72 -5.41
CA ALA A 45 -0.72 -20.40 -6.68
C ALA A 45 -1.31 -19.66 -7.90
N LEU A 46 -2.04 -18.57 -7.66
CA LEU A 46 -2.71 -17.79 -8.70
C LEU A 46 -1.79 -16.69 -9.24
N GLU A 47 -1.64 -16.58 -10.55
CA GLU A 47 -1.08 -15.39 -11.19
C GLU A 47 -2.20 -14.35 -11.38
N THR A 48 -2.22 -13.33 -10.52
CA THR A 48 -3.21 -12.25 -10.51
C THR A 48 -2.54 -10.95 -10.06
N ASP A 49 -3.24 -9.83 -10.22
CA ASP A 49 -2.80 -8.54 -9.70
C ASP A 49 -2.42 -8.64 -8.21
N ARG A 50 -1.27 -8.07 -7.89
CA ARG A 50 -0.70 -8.09 -6.54
C ARG A 50 -0.75 -6.70 -5.94
N VAL A 51 -0.92 -6.65 -4.62
CA VAL A 51 -0.66 -5.43 -3.85
C VAL A 51 0.80 -4.98 -4.07
N PRO A 52 1.09 -3.68 -4.03
CA PRO A 52 2.46 -3.18 -4.17
C PRO A 52 3.36 -3.84 -3.12
N ASN A 53 4.49 -4.38 -3.56
CA ASN A 53 5.43 -5.13 -2.72
C ASN A 53 6.62 -4.29 -2.24
N THR A 54 6.66 -3.00 -2.62
CA THR A 54 7.63 -2.04 -2.14
C THR A 54 6.93 -0.75 -1.74
N LEU A 55 7.53 -0.02 -0.80
CA LEU A 55 7.03 1.30 -0.39
C LEU A 55 7.06 2.30 -1.57
N GLN A 56 8.03 2.19 -2.47
CA GLN A 56 8.10 3.01 -3.70
C GLN A 56 6.87 2.79 -4.59
N MET A 57 6.52 1.53 -4.89
CA MET A 57 5.34 1.23 -5.70
C MET A 57 4.04 1.70 -5.03
N ALA A 58 3.91 1.51 -3.72
CA ALA A 58 2.75 1.99 -2.97
C ALA A 58 2.63 3.52 -3.02
N ARG A 59 3.76 4.23 -2.88
CA ARG A 59 3.86 5.68 -3.03
C ARG A 59 3.45 6.14 -4.42
N ASP A 60 3.94 5.47 -5.46
CA ASP A 60 3.62 5.86 -6.84
C ASP A 60 2.13 5.67 -7.15
N LEU A 61 1.51 4.60 -6.67
CA LEU A 61 0.07 4.40 -6.76
C LEU A 61 -0.70 5.49 -5.98
N TRP A 62 -0.25 5.82 -4.76
CA TRP A 62 -0.88 6.85 -3.93
C TRP A 62 -0.87 8.22 -4.62
N VAL A 63 0.27 8.66 -5.13
CA VAL A 63 0.40 10.00 -5.74
C VAL A 63 -0.38 10.12 -7.03
N ASN A 64 -0.46 9.05 -7.81
CA ASN A 64 -1.22 9.04 -9.06
C ASN A 64 -2.72 8.75 -8.85
N SER A 65 -3.16 8.50 -7.62
CA SER A 65 -4.56 8.21 -7.30
C SER A 65 -5.34 9.48 -6.98
N ALA A 66 -6.12 9.96 -7.95
CA ALA A 66 -7.11 11.01 -7.73
C ALA A 66 -8.14 10.61 -6.65
N TRP A 67 -8.52 9.33 -6.65
CA TRP A 67 -9.44 8.77 -5.65
C TRP A 67 -8.87 8.86 -4.23
N ALA A 68 -7.59 8.50 -4.03
CA ALA A 68 -6.97 8.62 -2.71
C ALA A 68 -6.89 10.09 -2.24
N LYS A 69 -6.62 11.02 -3.16
CA LYS A 69 -6.61 12.45 -2.85
C LYS A 69 -8.00 12.95 -2.44
N GLU A 70 -9.05 12.49 -3.09
CA GLU A 70 -10.44 12.81 -2.74
C GLU A 70 -10.84 12.19 -1.39
N ALA A 71 -10.59 10.89 -1.21
CA ALA A 71 -10.99 10.13 -0.03
C ALA A 71 -10.34 10.63 1.28
N PHE A 72 -9.05 10.98 1.24
CA PHE A 72 -8.30 11.41 2.42
C PHE A 72 -8.15 12.94 2.53
N GLY A 73 -8.49 13.66 1.46
CA GLY A 73 -8.28 15.10 1.35
C GLY A 73 -6.83 15.47 1.04
N GLU A 74 -6.67 16.64 0.41
CA GLU A 74 -5.37 17.08 -0.13
C GLU A 74 -4.26 17.21 0.91
N ARG A 75 -4.60 17.61 2.14
CA ARG A 75 -3.59 17.78 3.21
C ARG A 75 -2.99 16.45 3.65
N VAL A 76 -3.81 15.42 3.85
CA VAL A 76 -3.35 14.08 4.25
C VAL A 76 -2.60 13.43 3.09
N HIS A 77 -3.15 13.55 1.88
CA HIS A 77 -2.52 13.04 0.67
C HIS A 77 -1.10 13.58 0.46
N LYS A 78 -0.92 14.90 0.56
CA LYS A 78 0.40 15.55 0.47
C LYS A 78 1.33 15.18 1.62
N HIS A 79 0.81 15.13 2.85
CA HIS A 79 1.62 14.83 4.02
C HIS A 79 2.24 13.43 3.96
N TYR A 80 1.43 12.41 3.66
CA TYR A 80 1.92 11.03 3.55
C TYR A 80 2.83 10.83 2.33
N THR A 81 2.57 11.55 1.23
CA THR A 81 3.50 11.58 0.09
C THR A 81 4.88 12.06 0.52
N HIS A 82 4.95 13.21 1.20
CA HIS A 82 6.21 13.80 1.63
C HIS A 82 6.95 12.96 2.68
N MET A 83 6.21 12.37 3.62
CA MET A 83 6.76 11.45 4.62
C MET A 83 7.45 10.28 3.93
N VAL A 84 6.74 9.60 3.02
CA VAL A 84 7.29 8.43 2.32
C VAL A 84 8.44 8.80 1.39
N ASP A 85 8.40 9.97 0.74
CA ASP A 85 9.54 10.48 -0.05
C ASP A 85 10.80 10.65 0.79
N THR A 86 10.64 11.18 1.99
CA THR A 86 11.75 11.40 2.93
C THR A 86 12.32 10.07 3.40
N ASP A 87 11.45 9.12 3.75
CA ASP A 87 11.85 7.78 4.19
C ASP A 87 12.56 7.00 3.09
N LEU A 88 12.04 7.02 1.86
CA LEU A 88 12.67 6.38 0.71
C LEU A 88 14.02 7.03 0.38
N ALA A 89 14.11 8.37 0.41
CA ALA A 89 15.37 9.07 0.17
C ALA A 89 16.43 8.75 1.24
N GLN A 90 16.01 8.48 2.48
CA GLN A 90 16.93 8.06 3.54
C GLN A 90 17.33 6.59 3.40
N PHE A 91 16.36 5.70 3.16
CA PHE A 91 16.59 4.27 2.98
C PHE A 91 17.54 3.98 1.80
N ASN A 92 17.33 4.65 0.67
CA ASN A 92 18.14 4.47 -0.54
C ASN A 92 19.60 4.96 -0.42
N LYS A 93 19.95 5.67 0.67
CA LYS A 93 21.33 6.08 0.97
C LYS A 93 22.06 5.07 1.86
N ALA A 94 21.33 4.16 2.50
CA ALA A 94 21.92 3.16 3.37
C ALA A 94 22.59 2.07 2.54
N VAL A 95 23.77 1.62 2.98
CA VAL A 95 24.39 0.38 2.50
C VAL A 95 24.12 -0.67 3.54
N THR A 96 23.43 -1.74 3.16
CA THR A 96 23.10 -2.84 4.06
C THR A 96 24.27 -3.80 4.22
N ASP A 97 24.31 -4.54 5.33
CA ASP A 97 25.31 -5.59 5.54
C ASP A 97 25.29 -6.63 4.42
N PHE A 98 24.11 -6.95 3.87
CA PHE A 98 23.99 -7.85 2.73
C PHE A 98 24.75 -7.32 1.50
N GLU A 99 24.67 -6.03 1.22
CA GLU A 99 25.38 -5.39 0.11
C GLU A 99 26.89 -5.35 0.35
N LEU A 100 27.33 -5.09 1.58
CA LEU A 100 28.75 -5.14 1.97
C LEU A 100 29.31 -6.56 1.80
N ILE A 101 28.64 -7.56 2.37
CA ILE A 101 29.07 -8.97 2.29
C ILE A 101 29.11 -9.42 0.83
N ARG A 102 28.09 -9.09 0.04
CA ARG A 102 28.02 -9.50 -1.37
C ARG A 102 29.05 -8.78 -2.24
N GLY A 103 29.25 -7.48 -2.03
CA GLY A 103 30.04 -6.63 -2.92
C GLY A 103 31.52 -6.51 -2.56
N PHE A 104 31.86 -6.58 -1.27
CA PHE A 104 33.20 -6.24 -0.77
C PHE A 104 33.87 -7.36 0.05
N GLU A 105 33.13 -8.12 0.86
CA GLU A 105 33.74 -9.06 1.84
C GLU A 105 33.82 -10.52 1.37
N ARG A 106 33.55 -10.78 0.08
CA ARG A 106 33.63 -12.13 -0.54
C ARG A 106 35.00 -12.47 -1.13
N TYR A 107 36.05 -11.71 -0.82
CA TYR A 107 37.43 -11.97 -1.28
C TYR A 107 38.33 -12.39 -0.12
#